data_AF-A0AAE1YAE7-F1
#
_entry.id   AF-A0AAE1YAE7-F1
#
_cell.length_a   1.000
_cell.length_b   1.000
_cell.length_c   1.000
_cell.angle_alpha   90.00
_cell.angle_beta   90.00
_cell.angle_gamma   90.00
#
_symmetry.space_group_name_H-M   'P 1'
#
loop_
_entity.id
_entity.type
_entity.pdbx_description
1 polymer ?
#
loop_
_entity_poly.entity_id
_entity_poly.type
_entity_poly.pdbx_seq_one_letter_code
_entity_poly.pdbx_strand_id
1 'polypeptide(L)'
;MEKLDDEAVWADVELGNGDLMVIIQLLHADHIPPTFHAFLANPRHIFCSVGVQEDVKKLYDYHPLHAGNTTNFNELTRLMNREDASECRHMELKKMALVHGKEMMKLKRVTLSK
;
A
#
# COMPACT_ATOMS: atom_id res chain seq x y z
N MET A 1 20.13 -25.20 -17.53
CA MET A 1 19.16 -25.05 -16.43
C MET A 1 19.39 -23.66 -15.88
N GLU A 2 18.72 -22.71 -16.51
CA GLU A 2 18.87 -21.27 -16.31
C GLU A 2 18.31 -20.93 -14.93
N LYS A 3 19.10 -20.20 -14.12
CA LYS A 3 18.63 -19.70 -12.84
C LYS A 3 17.58 -18.65 -13.15
N LEU A 4 16.32 -18.95 -12.83
CA LEU A 4 15.27 -17.95 -12.76
C LEU A 4 15.67 -17.00 -11.63
N ASP A 5 15.87 -15.73 -11.98
CA ASP A 5 16.16 -14.66 -11.03
C ASP A 5 15.04 -14.62 -9.97
N ASP A 6 15.42 -14.66 -8.68
CA ASP A 6 14.52 -14.60 -7.50
C ASP A 6 13.81 -13.23 -7.34
N GLU A 7 13.75 -12.41 -8.39
CA GLU A 7 12.99 -11.17 -8.48
C GLU A 7 11.70 -11.35 -9.30
N ALA A 8 11.09 -12.54 -9.24
CA ALA A 8 9.72 -12.74 -9.72
C ALA A 8 8.77 -11.85 -8.89
N VAL A 9 8.39 -10.71 -9.46
CA VAL A 9 7.55 -9.70 -8.83
C VAL A 9 6.12 -10.24 -8.70
N TRP A 10 5.81 -10.73 -7.50
CA TRP A 10 4.44 -11.03 -7.09
C TRP A 10 3.76 -9.71 -6.70
N ALA A 11 3.16 -9.02 -7.67
CA ALA A 11 2.40 -7.80 -7.39
C ALA A 11 0.93 -8.15 -7.11
N ASP A 12 0.64 -8.45 -5.85
CA ASP A 12 -0.72 -8.40 -5.33
C ASP A 12 -1.01 -6.98 -4.85
N VAL A 13 -2.07 -6.37 -5.37
CA VAL A 13 -2.52 -5.03 -4.97
C VAL A 13 -3.78 -5.18 -4.13
N GLU A 14 -3.72 -4.72 -2.88
CA GLU A 14 -4.86 -4.66 -1.98
C GLU A 14 -5.35 -3.21 -1.83
N LEU A 15 -6.63 -2.98 -2.09
CA LEU A 15 -7.27 -1.67 -1.98
C LEU A 15 -8.49 -1.78 -1.07
N GLY A 16 -8.61 -0.86 -0.12
CA GLY A 16 -9.76 -0.82 0.79
C GLY A 16 -10.23 0.59 1.09
N ASN A 17 -11.53 0.75 1.34
CA ASN A 17 -12.16 2.02 1.74
C ASN A 17 -12.87 1.97 3.10
N GLY A 18 -12.71 0.87 3.85
CA GLY A 18 -13.35 0.62 5.14
C GLY A 18 -14.55 -0.32 5.07
N ASP A 19 -15.32 -0.28 3.98
CA ASP A 19 -16.50 -1.14 3.78
C ASP A 19 -16.25 -2.27 2.78
N LEU A 20 -15.35 -2.03 1.82
CA LEU A 20 -14.97 -2.96 0.79
C LEU A 20 -13.45 -3.11 0.74
N MET A 21 -13.01 -4.33 0.48
CA MET A 21 -11.63 -4.66 0.16
C MET A 21 -11.58 -5.42 -1.16
N VAL A 22 -10.70 -4.97 -2.06
CA VAL A 22 -10.47 -5.57 -3.37
C VAL A 22 -9.01 -6.00 -3.43
N ILE A 23 -8.77 -7.25 -3.79
CA ILE A 23 -7.44 -7.81 -4.03
C ILE A 23 -7.31 -8.08 -5.54
N ILE A 24 -6.25 -7.57 -6.15
CA ILE A 24 -5.97 -7.68 -7.58
C ILE A 24 -4.61 -8.34 -7.77
N GLN A 25 -4.58 -9.51 -8.39
CA GLN A 25 -3.34 -10.22 -8.70
C GLN A 25 -2.84 -9.79 -10.08
N LEU A 26 -1.91 -8.83 -10.14
CA LEU A 26 -1.47 -8.25 -11.41
C LEU A 26 -0.67 -9.25 -12.28
N LEU A 27 -0.02 -10.24 -11.66
CA LEU A 27 0.71 -11.29 -12.37
C LEU A 27 -0.19 -12.15 -13.26
N HIS A 28 -1.44 -12.37 -12.84
CA HIS A 28 -2.41 -13.20 -13.55
C HIS A 28 -3.39 -12.39 -14.40
N ALA A 29 -3.20 -11.07 -14.49
CA ALA A 29 -4.04 -10.21 -15.29
C ALA A 29 -3.56 -10.22 -16.74
N ASP A 30 -4.33 -10.86 -17.64
CA ASP A 30 -4.09 -10.82 -19.09
C ASP A 30 -4.09 -9.39 -19.64
N HIS A 31 -4.80 -8.50 -18.95
CA HIS A 31 -4.89 -7.08 -19.26
C HIS A 31 -5.27 -6.27 -18.02
N ILE A 32 -4.66 -5.10 -17.86
CA ILE A 32 -5.05 -4.12 -16.84
C ILE A 32 -6.01 -3.10 -17.47
N PRO A 33 -7.29 -3.05 -17.04
CA PRO A 33 -8.28 -2.17 -17.66
C PRO A 33 -7.88 -0.70 -17.61
N PRO A 34 -8.13 0.11 -18.66
CA PRO A 34 -7.89 1.56 -18.63
C PRO A 34 -8.62 2.28 -17.50
N THR A 35 -9.77 1.74 -17.08
CA THR A 35 -10.54 2.24 -15.93
C THR A 35 -9.77 2.10 -14.62
N PHE A 36 -8.93 1.07 -14.47
CA PHE A 36 -8.08 0.90 -13.29
C PHE A 36 -6.93 1.90 -13.28
N HIS A 37 -6.29 2.15 -14.44
CA HIS A 37 -5.33 3.25 -14.58
C HIS A 37 -5.97 4.59 -14.19
N ALA A 38 -7.15 4.89 -14.74
CA ALA A 38 -7.86 6.13 -14.43
C ALA A 38 -8.25 6.22 -12.94
N PHE A 39 -8.64 5.11 -12.33
CA PHE A 39 -8.96 5.04 -10.90
C PHE A 39 -7.77 5.39 -10.02
N LEU A 40 -6.60 4.79 -10.29
CA LEU A 40 -5.37 5.05 -9.54
C LEU A 40 -4.83 6.47 -9.79
N ALA A 41 -4.91 6.96 -11.03
CA ALA A 41 -4.41 8.28 -11.40
C ALA A 41 -5.34 9.43 -10.96
N ASN A 42 -6.56 9.14 -10.52
CA ASN A 42 -7.53 10.17 -10.15
C ASN A 42 -7.06 10.94 -8.90
N PRO A 43 -6.80 12.26 -8.98
CA PRO A 43 -6.29 13.04 -7.85
C PRO A 43 -7.31 13.19 -6.70
N ARG A 44 -8.59 12.86 -6.94
CA ARG A 44 -9.63 12.84 -5.90
C ARG A 44 -9.53 11.63 -4.98
N HIS A 45 -8.79 10.60 -5.34
CA HIS A 45 -8.55 9.44 -4.49
C HIS A 45 -7.23 9.64 -3.76
N ILE A 46 -7.22 9.43 -2.44
CA ILE A 46 -6.00 9.48 -1.63
C ILE A 46 -5.66 8.05 -1.23
N PHE A 47 -4.56 7.53 -1.75
CA PHE A 47 -4.05 6.22 -1.36
C PHE A 47 -3.13 6.37 -0.16
N CYS A 48 -3.43 5.63 0.91
CA CYS A 48 -2.66 5.69 2.15
C CYS A 48 -2.23 4.30 2.60
N SER A 49 -0.94 4.15 2.85
CA SER A 49 -0.33 2.97 3.47
C SER A 49 0.93 3.40 4.22
N VAL A 50 1.50 2.49 5.02
CA VAL A 50 2.87 2.65 5.51
C VAL A 50 3.80 2.21 4.38
N GLY A 51 4.66 3.12 3.91
CA GLY A 51 5.54 2.83 2.78
C GLY A 51 4.90 3.02 1.40
N VAL A 52 3.82 3.83 1.32
CA VAL A 52 3.04 4.02 0.07
C VAL A 52 3.88 4.51 -1.10
N GLN A 53 4.97 5.25 -0.86
CA GLN A 53 5.84 5.75 -1.92
C GLN A 53 6.66 4.61 -2.54
N GLU A 54 7.19 3.71 -1.70
CA GLU A 54 7.89 2.51 -2.16
C GLU A 54 6.93 1.58 -2.93
N ASP A 55 5.71 1.41 -2.43
CA ASP A 55 4.69 0.58 -3.08
C ASP A 55 4.31 1.13 -4.46
N VAL A 56 4.09 2.44 -4.57
CA VAL A 56 3.72 3.09 -5.85
C VAL A 56 4.89 3.09 -6.83
N LYS A 57 6.13 3.25 -6.35
CA LYS A 57 7.32 3.11 -7.20
C LYS A 57 7.41 1.70 -7.78
N LYS A 58 7.28 0.67 -6.93
CA LYS A 58 7.27 -0.73 -7.39
C LYS A 58 6.12 -0.98 -8.35
N LEU A 59 4.95 -0.44 -8.05
CA LEU A 59 3.79 -0.54 -8.92
C LEU A 59 4.19 -0.03 -10.30
N TYR A 60 4.61 1.23 -10.43
CA TYR A 60 5.02 1.83 -11.70
C TYR A 60 6.15 1.07 -12.43
N ASP A 61 7.20 0.65 -11.72
CA ASP A 61 8.37 0.00 -12.32
C ASP A 61 8.02 -1.36 -12.95
N TYR A 62 7.12 -2.13 -12.31
CA TYR A 62 6.76 -3.48 -12.76
C TYR A 62 5.45 -3.55 -13.53
N HIS A 63 4.54 -2.61 -13.27
CA HIS A 63 3.23 -2.46 -13.91
C HIS A 63 2.98 -0.97 -14.12
N PRO A 64 2.99 -0.41 -15.35
CA PRO A 64 3.02 1.05 -15.60
C PRO A 64 1.75 1.81 -15.16
N LEU A 65 1.47 1.79 -13.86
CA LEU A 65 0.32 2.23 -13.12
C LEU A 65 0.81 3.34 -12.19
N HIS A 66 0.16 4.48 -12.30
CA HIS A 66 0.51 5.67 -11.54
C HIS A 66 -0.58 5.95 -10.51
N ALA A 67 -0.22 6.03 -9.23
CA ALA A 67 -1.11 6.53 -8.19
C ALA A 67 -1.00 8.05 -8.13
N GLY A 68 -2.07 8.75 -8.51
CA GLY A 68 -2.07 10.21 -8.71
C GLY A 68 -1.93 11.03 -7.42
N ASN A 69 -2.31 10.46 -6.28
CA ASN A 69 -2.28 11.14 -5.00
C ASN A 69 -2.11 10.13 -3.85
N THR A 70 -1.00 10.25 -3.14
CA THR A 70 -0.59 9.31 -2.10
C THR A 70 -0.14 10.07 -0.86
N THR A 71 -0.41 9.51 0.32
CA THR A 71 0.07 10.10 1.57
C THR A 71 0.32 9.00 2.59
N ASN A 72 1.32 9.19 3.45
CA ASN A 72 1.58 8.22 4.51
C ASN A 72 0.59 8.46 5.66
N PHE A 73 0.12 7.40 6.34
CA PHE A 73 -0.68 7.53 7.56
C PHE A 73 -0.04 8.46 8.60
N ASN A 74 1.30 8.50 8.67
CA ASN A 74 2.02 9.41 9.56
C ASN A 74 1.76 10.88 9.21
N GLU A 75 1.69 11.22 7.93
CA GLU A 75 1.37 12.58 7.47
C GLU A 75 -0.10 12.92 7.75
N LEU A 76 -1.02 11.99 7.49
CA LEU A 76 -2.44 12.17 7.86
C LEU A 76 -2.61 12.38 9.36
N THR A 77 -1.92 11.60 10.19
CA THR A 77 -1.97 11.73 11.64
C THR A 77 -1.44 13.09 12.09
N ARG A 78 -0.35 13.58 11.49
CA ARG A 78 0.22 14.92 11.75
C ARG A 78 -0.73 16.05 11.35
N LEU A 79 -1.48 15.91 10.25
CA LEU A 79 -2.44 16.90 9.81
C LEU A 79 -3.69 16.94 10.69
N MET A 80 -4.11 15.78 11.20
CA MET A 80 -5.32 15.65 12.03
C MET A 80 -5.06 16.02 13.50
N ASN A 81 -3.91 15.63 14.05
CA ASN A 81 -3.54 15.89 15.44
C ASN A 81 -2.48 16.98 15.47
N ARG A 82 -2.82 18.17 15.97
CA ARG A 82 -1.90 19.32 16.16
C ARG A 82 -0.81 19.07 17.24
N GLU A 83 -0.47 17.82 17.50
CA GLU A 83 0.53 17.42 18.50
C GLU A 83 1.80 16.90 17.83
N ASP A 84 2.88 16.85 18.62
CA ASP A 84 4.26 16.65 18.19
C ASP A 84 4.45 15.38 17.33
N ALA A 85 4.27 15.63 16.05
CA ALA A 85 4.57 14.87 14.84
C ALA A 85 5.89 14.09 14.81
N SER A 86 6.77 14.26 15.80
CA SER A 86 8.14 13.77 15.81
C SER A 86 8.24 12.25 16.04
N GLU A 87 7.33 11.66 16.82
CA GLU A 87 7.31 10.22 17.15
C GLU A 87 6.66 9.34 16.08
N CYS A 88 5.89 9.93 15.16
CA CYS A 88 5.13 9.18 14.16
C CYS A 88 5.95 8.76 12.94
N ARG A 89 7.13 9.36 12.69
CA ARG A 89 7.79 9.34 11.37
C ARG A 89 8.03 7.95 10.77
N HIS A 90 8.10 6.88 11.58
CA HIS A 90 8.32 5.51 11.12
C HIS A 90 7.53 4.48 11.93
N MET A 91 6.29 4.79 12.33
CA MET A 91 5.49 3.83 13.09
C MET A 91 4.95 2.70 12.21
N GLU A 92 5.17 1.44 12.63
CA GLU A 92 4.49 0.29 12.06
C GLU A 92 2.96 0.41 12.25
N LEU A 93 2.17 -0.16 11.33
CA LEU A 93 0.70 -0.16 11.38
C LEU A 93 0.14 -0.58 12.74
N LYS A 94 0.78 -1.54 13.41
CA LYS A 94 0.40 -1.97 14.76
C LYS A 94 0.52 -0.85 15.80
N LYS A 95 1.63 -0.11 15.76
CA LYS A 95 1.87 0.99 16.69
C LYS A 95 0.89 2.13 16.42
N MET A 96 0.53 2.36 15.15
CA MET A 96 -0.52 3.31 14.79
C MET A 96 -1.90 2.88 15.30
N ALA A 97 -2.28 1.61 15.18
CA ALA A 97 -3.54 1.11 15.72
C ALA A 97 -3.62 1.32 17.24
N LEU A 98 -2.52 1.04 17.95
CA LEU A 98 -2.42 1.24 19.39
C LEU A 98 -2.63 2.71 19.81
N VAL A 99 -2.03 3.66 19.08
CA VAL A 99 -2.24 5.11 19.30
C VAL A 99 -3.72 5.50 19.16
N HIS A 100 -4.47 4.79 18.31
CA HIS A 100 -5.91 5.02 18.13
C HIS A 100 -6.79 4.16 19.05
N GLY A 101 -6.21 3.56 20.10
CA GLY A 101 -6.94 2.69 21.04
C GLY A 101 -7.49 1.41 20.40
N LYS A 102 -6.99 1.04 19.22
CA LYS A 102 -7.39 -0.17 18.50
C LYS A 102 -6.33 -1.25 18.67
N GLU A 103 -6.77 -2.47 18.92
CA GLU A 103 -5.89 -3.63 18.92
C GLU A 103 -5.79 -4.20 17.51
N MET A 104 -4.57 -4.24 16.95
CA MET A 104 -4.32 -4.88 15.66
C MET A 104 -3.55 -6.18 15.88
N MET A 105 -4.24 -7.30 15.71
CA MET A 105 -3.60 -8.61 15.73
C MET A 105 -2.63 -8.69 14.55
N LYS A 106 -1.37 -9.11 14.78
CA LYS A 106 -0.54 -9.54 13.64
C LYS A 106 -1.30 -10.68 12.99
N LEU A 107 -1.50 -10.65 11.67
CA LEU A 107 -1.87 -11.88 10.98
C LEU A 107 -0.85 -12.96 11.36
N LYS A 108 -1.36 -14.14 11.73
CA LYS A 108 -0.53 -15.30 12.12
C LYS A 108 0.46 -15.54 10.98
N ARG A 109 1.77 -15.55 11.33
CA ARG A 109 2.94 -15.76 10.46
C ARG A 109 2.58 -15.92 8.98
N VAL A 110 2.52 -14.80 8.28
CA VAL A 110 2.79 -14.83 6.83
C VAL A 110 4.28 -15.12 6.73
N THR A 111 4.64 -16.35 6.41
CA THR A 111 6.01 -16.68 6.04
C THR A 111 6.33 -15.86 4.80
N LEU A 112 7.25 -14.91 4.93
CA LEU A 112 7.97 -14.39 3.77
C LEU A 112 8.55 -15.61 3.07
N SER A 113 8.02 -15.95 1.90
CA SER A 113 8.67 -16.92 1.02
C SER A 113 10.06 -16.38 0.70
N LYS A 114 11.05 -17.28 0.77
CA LYS A 114 12.46 -16.99 0.50
C LYS A 114 12.66 -16.51 -0.92
#